data_AF-A0A1V5UH77-F1
#
_entry.id   AF-A0A1V5UH77-F1
#
_cell.length_a   1.000
_cell.length_b   1.000
_cell.length_c   1.000
_cell.angle_alpha   90.00
_cell.angle_beta   90.00
_cell.angle_gamma   90.00
#
_symmetry.space_group_name_H-M   'P 1'
#
loop_
_entity.id
_entity.type
_entity.pdbx_description
1 polymer ?
#
loop_
_entity_poly.entity_id
_entity_poly.type
_entity_poly.pdbx_seq_one_letter_code
_entity_poly.pdbx_strand_id
1 'polypeptide(L)'
;MSTNLEIESIDKGGFKILKLKGRIDANWSLRLSEAINEIIRSGFYDIVLDAAEVDYISSAGVRVLLMSYKELARLGGSFGLYRPGENVVSIINMMGLSSLFDCSKFESAMNGTSASGPAGGAASAATFYGTLNGMDVNVLYANESRVKVKICGNIDKISDFSYTVDDAGVLSASAGRVAFGLGSLGADIASALERAGEFISVCGFAASMPSDGSKKPDYMIAGGGFVPEITYFYSAVCECVYSAAFTFKSEKSGAPVKLSDIVKTAHGVSKCDNILITLIGETAGLVGASLAAPPVSRPAECAFEFPQLRDNFNITAEPAYTGHMALCAGVSSAAGAPPDAAKFLRPLAAGSVLSGHFHAAVFDFTPLKKNCAEPAELVAALYEKGSPEAVFHLINDWRETNGAGETEFIGGTCWITRIAGYETAPAGGGINRQPSADKEVK
;
A
#
# COMPACT_ATOMS: atom_id res chain seq x y z
N MET A 1 34.09 -32.05 8.80
CA MET A 1 32.78 -31.42 8.99
C MET A 1 33.00 -29.91 9.00
N SER A 2 32.36 -29.18 8.08
CA SER A 2 32.46 -27.71 8.04
C SER A 2 31.79 -27.08 9.25
N THR A 3 32.43 -26.08 9.85
CA THR A 3 31.89 -25.30 10.98
C THR A 3 31.04 -24.11 10.54
N ASN A 4 30.99 -23.82 9.24
CA ASN A 4 30.30 -22.67 8.66
C ASN A 4 29.06 -23.11 7.88
N LEU A 5 28.05 -22.24 7.82
CA LEU A 5 26.90 -22.39 6.92
C LEU A 5 27.21 -21.67 5.59
N GLU A 6 27.18 -22.40 4.49
CA GLU A 6 27.20 -21.86 3.13
C GLU A 6 25.76 -21.85 2.59
N ILE A 7 25.38 -20.74 1.96
CA ILE A 7 24.04 -20.52 1.39
C ILE A 7 24.21 -20.08 -0.06
N GLU A 8 23.70 -20.87 -1.00
CA GLU A 8 23.62 -20.53 -2.43
C GLU A 8 22.14 -20.40 -2.82
N SER A 9 21.76 -19.29 -3.46
CA SER A 9 20.38 -19.04 -3.93
C SER A 9 20.27 -19.28 -5.43
N ILE A 10 19.34 -20.15 -5.83
CA ILE A 10 19.08 -20.51 -7.23
C ILE A 10 17.65 -20.09 -7.60
N ASP A 11 17.52 -19.39 -8.71
CA ASP A 11 16.23 -18.98 -9.28
C ASP A 11 15.64 -20.06 -10.20
N LYS A 12 14.35 -20.38 -10.00
CA LYS A 12 13.57 -21.28 -10.85
C LYS A 12 12.29 -20.64 -11.40
N GLY A 13 12.26 -19.32 -11.56
CA GLY A 13 11.19 -18.57 -12.23
C GLY A 13 9.88 -18.45 -11.45
N GLY A 14 9.51 -19.48 -10.68
CA GLY A 14 8.34 -19.49 -9.78
C GLY A 14 8.68 -19.61 -8.29
N PHE A 15 9.88 -20.07 -7.96
CA PHE A 15 10.34 -20.29 -6.57
C PHE A 15 11.86 -20.16 -6.47
N LYS A 16 12.37 -20.00 -5.24
CA LYS A 16 13.81 -19.96 -4.94
C LYS A 16 14.26 -21.22 -4.22
N ILE A 17 15.40 -21.75 -4.64
CA ILE A 17 16.08 -22.85 -3.95
C ILE A 17 17.25 -22.26 -3.17
N LEU A 18 17.26 -22.47 -1.85
CA LEU A 18 18.43 -22.20 -1.02
C LEU A 18 19.17 -23.50 -0.77
N LYS A 19 20.31 -23.70 -1.42
CA LYS A 19 21.21 -24.81 -1.12
C LYS A 19 22.00 -24.50 0.13
N LEU A 20 21.89 -25.40 1.10
CA LEU A 20 22.51 -25.26 2.41
C LEU A 20 23.60 -26.31 2.58
N LYS A 21 24.78 -25.86 3.01
CA LYS A 21 25.91 -26.73 3.31
C LYS A 21 26.52 -26.38 4.67
N GLY A 22 26.71 -27.39 5.51
CA GLY A 22 27.31 -27.24 6.84
C GLY A 22 26.29 -27.42 7.99
N ARG A 23 26.28 -26.48 8.94
CA ARG A 23 25.49 -26.62 10.19
C ARG A 23 24.59 -25.41 10.44
N ILE A 24 23.37 -25.67 10.89
CA ILE A 24 22.40 -24.64 11.27
C ILE A 24 22.30 -24.61 12.80
N ASP A 25 23.21 -23.89 13.45
CA ASP A 25 23.24 -23.71 14.90
C ASP A 25 22.92 -22.26 15.31
N ALA A 26 23.12 -21.92 16.59
CA ALA A 26 22.84 -20.58 17.10
C ALA A 26 23.65 -19.48 16.37
N ASN A 27 24.87 -19.78 15.92
CA ASN A 27 25.75 -18.81 15.26
C ASN A 27 25.30 -18.50 13.82
N TRP A 28 24.70 -19.48 13.14
CA TRP A 28 24.34 -19.36 11.72
C TRP A 28 22.83 -19.23 11.45
N SER A 29 22.00 -19.46 12.47
CA SER A 29 20.53 -19.33 12.36
C SER A 29 20.10 -17.92 11.94
N LEU A 30 20.76 -16.87 12.44
CA LEU A 30 20.49 -15.49 12.04
C LEU A 30 20.76 -15.27 10.54
N ARG A 31 21.91 -15.73 10.04
CA ARG A 31 22.28 -15.62 8.62
C ARG A 31 21.30 -16.33 7.69
N LEU A 32 20.80 -17.51 8.10
CA LEU A 32 19.76 -18.21 7.34
C LEU A 32 18.45 -17.41 7.32
N SER A 33 18.06 -16.84 8.46
CA SER A 33 16.87 -15.99 8.55
C SER A 33 16.99 -14.74 7.68
N GLU A 34 18.15 -14.08 7.67
CA GLU A 34 18.43 -12.91 6.83
C GLU A 34 18.32 -13.26 5.34
N ALA A 35 18.93 -14.36 4.91
CA ALA A 35 18.85 -14.81 3.51
C ALA A 35 17.42 -15.12 3.06
N ILE A 36 16.60 -15.75 3.93
CA ILE A 36 15.18 -16.00 3.64
C ILE A 36 14.42 -14.67 3.56
N ASN A 37 14.66 -13.76 4.50
CA ASN A 37 14.00 -12.45 4.52
C ASN A 37 14.36 -11.61 3.29
N GLU A 38 15.60 -11.62 2.81
CA GLU A 38 16.00 -10.96 1.56
C GLU A 38 15.24 -11.50 0.34
N ILE A 39 14.99 -12.82 0.30
CA ILE A 39 14.20 -13.44 -0.76
C ILE A 39 12.73 -13.01 -0.69
N ILE A 40 12.15 -12.97 0.51
CA ILE A 40 10.80 -12.47 0.75
C ILE A 40 10.69 -11.01 0.32
N ARG A 41 11.67 -10.16 0.68
CA ARG A 41 11.76 -8.76 0.24
C ARG A 41 11.81 -8.63 -1.27
N SER A 42 12.48 -9.56 -1.95
CA SER A 42 12.55 -9.60 -3.41
C SER A 42 11.25 -10.07 -4.09
N GLY A 43 10.20 -10.38 -3.31
CA GLY A 43 8.87 -10.79 -3.79
C GLY A 43 8.73 -12.28 -4.10
N PHE A 44 9.66 -13.13 -3.64
CA PHE A 44 9.57 -14.59 -3.79
C PHE A 44 9.06 -15.20 -2.49
N TYR A 45 7.88 -15.83 -2.55
CA TYR A 45 7.22 -16.46 -1.39
C TYR A 45 7.14 -17.99 -1.50
N ASP A 46 7.64 -18.55 -2.59
CA ASP A 46 7.82 -19.98 -2.74
C ASP A 46 9.31 -20.26 -2.58
N ILE A 47 9.68 -20.84 -1.43
CA ILE A 47 11.08 -21.05 -1.04
C ILE A 47 11.26 -22.50 -0.60
N VAL A 48 12.30 -23.15 -1.07
CA VAL A 48 12.66 -24.51 -0.67
C VAL A 48 14.12 -24.56 -0.27
N LEU A 49 14.38 -25.16 0.89
CA LEU A 49 15.72 -25.36 1.42
C LEU A 49 16.23 -26.73 1.00
N ASP A 50 17.28 -26.80 0.21
CA ASP A 50 17.96 -28.04 -0.13
C ASP A 50 19.01 -28.34 0.94
N ALA A 51 18.67 -29.29 1.82
CA ALA A 51 19.42 -29.63 3.02
C ALA A 51 20.27 -30.91 2.88
N ALA A 52 20.59 -31.30 1.64
CA ALA A 52 21.38 -32.49 1.33
C ALA A 52 22.77 -32.49 1.98
N GLU A 53 23.37 -31.30 2.17
CA GLU A 53 24.68 -31.12 2.80
C GLU A 53 24.59 -30.48 4.20
N VAL A 54 23.43 -30.60 4.86
CA VAL A 54 23.24 -30.12 6.25
C VAL A 54 23.43 -31.26 7.24
N ASP A 55 24.53 -31.20 7.99
CA ASP A 55 24.94 -32.26 8.92
C ASP A 55 24.25 -32.15 10.30
N TYR A 56 23.78 -30.95 10.66
CA TYR A 56 23.26 -30.65 12.00
C TYR A 56 22.33 -29.45 12.03
N ILE A 57 21.28 -29.52 12.85
CA ILE A 57 20.38 -28.43 13.18
C ILE A 57 20.15 -28.33 14.69
N SER A 58 20.25 -27.12 15.25
CA SER A 58 19.91 -26.83 16.66
C SER A 58 18.48 -26.32 16.81
N SER A 59 18.00 -26.16 18.05
CA SER A 59 16.69 -25.54 18.33
C SER A 59 16.54 -24.14 17.74
N ALA A 60 17.63 -23.37 17.65
CA ALA A 60 17.62 -22.05 17.01
C ALA A 60 17.36 -22.18 15.50
N GLY A 61 17.99 -23.15 14.84
CA GLY A 61 17.73 -23.46 13.43
C GLY A 61 16.30 -23.93 13.19
N VAL A 62 15.79 -24.86 14.01
CA VAL A 62 14.39 -25.33 13.91
C VAL A 62 13.40 -24.16 14.07
N ARG A 63 13.68 -23.24 15.00
CA ARG A 63 12.84 -22.04 15.19
C ARG A 63 12.81 -21.18 13.93
N VAL A 64 13.95 -20.97 13.26
CA VAL A 64 13.99 -20.23 11.98
C VAL A 64 13.11 -20.91 10.94
N LEU A 65 13.22 -22.23 10.77
CA LEU A 65 12.37 -22.98 9.83
C LEU A 65 10.87 -22.81 10.12
N LEU A 66 10.48 -22.90 11.39
CA LEU A 66 9.09 -22.75 11.80
C LEU A 66 8.54 -21.34 11.57
N MET A 67 9.33 -20.30 11.89
CA MET A 67 8.91 -18.91 11.67
C MET A 67 8.77 -18.63 10.17
N SER A 68 9.74 -19.05 9.35
CA SER A 68 9.67 -18.91 7.90
C SER A 68 8.49 -19.65 7.29
N TYR A 69 8.19 -20.87 7.75
CA TYR A 69 7.01 -21.63 7.30
C TYR A 69 5.70 -20.89 7.57
N LYS A 70 5.52 -20.40 8.81
CA LYS A 70 4.31 -19.66 9.20
C LYS A 70 4.18 -18.33 8.46
N GLU A 71 5.28 -17.61 8.31
CA GLU A 71 5.30 -16.33 7.61
C GLU A 71 4.95 -16.49 6.13
N LEU A 72 5.60 -17.43 5.43
CA LEU A 72 5.33 -17.69 4.02
C LEU A 72 3.90 -18.19 3.80
N ALA A 73 3.39 -19.06 4.66
CA ALA A 73 1.99 -19.49 4.61
C ALA A 73 1.01 -18.30 4.76
N ARG A 74 1.28 -17.38 5.70
CA ARG A 74 0.48 -16.15 5.88
C ARG A 74 0.52 -15.25 4.63
N LEU A 75 1.64 -15.22 3.92
CA LEU A 75 1.84 -14.46 2.68
C LEU A 75 1.26 -15.16 1.43
N GLY A 76 0.63 -16.34 1.58
CA GLY A 76 0.10 -17.15 0.47
C GLY A 76 1.19 -17.89 -0.32
N GLY A 77 2.37 -18.02 0.25
CA GLY A 77 3.52 -18.74 -0.30
C GLY A 77 3.65 -20.17 0.24
N SER A 78 4.74 -20.84 -0.15
CA SER A 78 5.07 -22.21 0.26
C SER A 78 6.50 -22.27 0.76
N PHE A 79 6.74 -23.09 1.79
CA PHE A 79 8.05 -23.30 2.37
C PHE A 79 8.30 -24.79 2.57
N GLY A 80 9.42 -25.30 2.07
CA GLY A 80 9.76 -26.72 2.14
C GLY A 80 11.22 -26.98 2.51
N LEU A 81 11.46 -28.17 3.07
CA LEU A 81 12.78 -28.71 3.38
C LEU A 81 13.02 -29.96 2.53
N TYR A 82 13.86 -29.81 1.52
CA TYR A 82 14.15 -30.81 0.50
C TYR A 82 15.45 -31.57 0.83
N ARG A 83 15.41 -32.91 0.71
CA ARG A 83 16.53 -33.84 0.93
C ARG A 83 17.32 -33.65 2.25
N PRO A 84 16.69 -33.47 3.42
CA PRO A 84 17.42 -33.44 4.68
C PRO A 84 18.03 -34.81 5.02
N GLY A 85 19.21 -34.83 5.64
CA GLY A 85 19.80 -36.04 6.20
C GLY A 85 18.99 -36.62 7.37
N GLU A 86 19.20 -37.91 7.69
CA GLU A 86 18.41 -38.65 8.69
C GLU A 86 18.36 -37.98 10.07
N ASN A 87 19.47 -37.41 10.53
CA ASN A 87 19.54 -36.68 11.80
C ASN A 87 18.59 -35.47 11.82
N VAL A 88 18.56 -34.71 10.72
CA VAL A 88 17.68 -33.55 10.58
C VAL A 88 16.22 -34.01 10.51
N VAL A 89 15.93 -35.09 9.78
CA VAL A 89 14.59 -35.68 9.70
C VAL A 89 14.05 -36.06 11.08
N SER A 90 14.86 -36.76 11.88
CA SER A 90 14.49 -37.20 13.23
C SER A 90 14.13 -36.03 14.14
N ILE A 91 14.95 -34.97 14.13
CA ILE A 91 14.72 -33.75 14.93
C ILE A 91 13.42 -33.05 14.51
N ILE A 92 13.20 -32.86 13.21
CA ILE A 92 12.02 -32.15 12.69
C ILE A 92 10.71 -32.92 12.99
N ASN A 93 10.74 -34.26 12.89
CA ASN A 93 9.61 -35.11 13.26
C ASN A 93 9.30 -35.03 14.76
N MET A 94 10.33 -35.05 15.62
CA MET A 94 10.16 -34.90 17.07
C MET A 94 9.49 -33.56 17.44
N MET A 95 9.69 -32.52 16.63
CA MET A 95 9.09 -31.18 16.82
C MET A 95 7.70 -31.03 16.18
N GLY A 96 7.16 -32.08 15.56
CA GLY A 96 5.85 -32.05 14.89
C GLY A 96 5.81 -31.20 13.62
N LEU A 97 6.95 -31.01 12.96
CA LEU A 97 7.11 -30.15 11.77
C LEU A 97 7.24 -30.95 10.47
N SER A 98 6.68 -32.16 10.43
CA SER A 98 6.78 -33.05 9.26
C SER A 98 6.15 -32.47 7.98
N SER A 99 5.24 -31.49 8.09
CA SER A 99 4.69 -30.78 6.93
C SER A 99 5.74 -30.02 6.12
N LEU A 100 6.90 -29.70 6.71
CA LEU A 100 8.03 -29.12 5.99
C LEU A 100 8.58 -30.03 4.90
N PHE A 101 8.37 -31.34 5.00
CA PHE A 101 8.83 -32.30 3.99
C PHE A 101 7.90 -32.39 2.78
N ASP A 102 6.71 -31.75 2.82
CA ASP A 102 5.84 -31.68 1.65
C ASP A 102 6.43 -30.69 0.63
N CYS A 103 7.32 -31.21 -0.20
CA CYS A 103 7.96 -30.47 -1.27
C CYS A 103 7.32 -30.74 -2.64
N SER A 104 6.13 -31.35 -2.68
CA SER A 104 5.46 -31.77 -3.92
C SER A 104 5.32 -30.63 -4.95
N LYS A 105 4.97 -29.42 -4.47
CA LYS A 105 4.88 -28.19 -5.28
C LYS A 105 6.21 -27.84 -5.98
N PHE A 106 7.34 -28.12 -5.33
CA PHE A 106 8.68 -27.79 -5.84
C PHE A 106 9.26 -28.92 -6.69
N GLU A 107 9.00 -30.17 -6.35
CA GLU A 107 9.57 -31.35 -7.00
C GLU A 107 9.20 -31.45 -8.48
N SER A 108 7.94 -31.16 -8.85
CA SER A 108 7.51 -31.16 -10.25
C SER A 108 8.30 -30.15 -11.10
N ALA A 109 8.65 -29.00 -10.52
CA ALA A 109 9.40 -27.95 -11.20
C ALA A 109 10.94 -28.15 -11.13
N MET A 110 11.46 -28.83 -10.11
CA MET A 110 12.88 -29.20 -10.02
C MET A 110 13.27 -30.32 -11.00
N ASN A 111 12.36 -31.24 -11.29
CA ASN A 111 12.60 -32.42 -12.14
C ASN A 111 12.34 -32.17 -13.64
N GLY A 112 12.12 -30.92 -14.07
CA GLY A 112 11.98 -30.55 -15.48
C GLY A 112 10.75 -31.12 -16.19
N THR A 113 9.79 -31.67 -15.45
CA THR A 113 8.54 -32.19 -16.01
C THR A 113 7.47 -31.12 -15.85
N SER A 114 7.26 -30.34 -16.90
CA SER A 114 6.13 -29.42 -17.01
C SER A 114 4.82 -30.21 -17.00
N ALA A 115 4.30 -30.48 -15.81
CA ALA A 115 2.94 -30.95 -15.61
C ALA A 115 2.08 -29.73 -15.23
N SER A 116 1.34 -29.22 -16.21
CA SER A 116 0.15 -28.41 -15.95
C SER A 116 -0.91 -29.32 -15.31
N GLY A 117 -0.81 -29.49 -13.99
CA GLY A 117 -1.81 -30.15 -13.14
C GLY A 117 -2.60 -29.11 -12.34
N PRO A 118 -3.89 -29.34 -12.07
CA PRO A 118 -4.84 -28.28 -11.74
C PRO A 118 -4.63 -27.73 -10.33
N ALA A 119 -4.61 -26.40 -10.23
CA ALA A 119 -4.78 -25.71 -8.96
C ALA A 119 -6.20 -25.97 -8.41
N GLY A 120 -6.30 -26.88 -7.44
CA GLY A 120 -7.44 -27.02 -6.54
C GLY A 120 -7.05 -26.50 -5.15
N GLY A 121 -7.66 -25.47 -4.57
CA GLY A 121 -8.86 -24.78 -5.02
C GLY A 121 -9.04 -23.37 -4.43
N ALA A 122 -10.05 -22.74 -5.04
CA ALA A 122 -10.74 -21.51 -4.66
C ALA A 122 -9.90 -20.22 -4.60
N ALA A 123 -9.44 -19.78 -5.77
CA ALA A 123 -9.46 -18.36 -6.11
C ALA A 123 -10.07 -18.22 -7.51
N SER A 124 -11.08 -17.35 -7.64
CA SER A 124 -11.70 -16.95 -8.90
C SER A 124 -10.62 -16.75 -9.98
N ALA A 125 -10.83 -17.34 -11.16
CA ALA A 125 -9.89 -17.32 -12.27
C ALA A 125 -9.38 -15.89 -12.54
N ALA A 126 -8.06 -15.70 -12.43
CA ALA A 126 -7.41 -14.47 -12.87
C ALA A 126 -7.84 -14.16 -14.30
N THR A 127 -8.43 -12.98 -14.51
CA THR A 127 -9.07 -12.63 -15.79
C THR A 127 -8.04 -12.31 -16.87
N PHE A 128 -6.79 -11.99 -16.48
CA PHE A 128 -5.69 -11.67 -17.40
C PHE A 128 -4.32 -11.69 -16.69
N TYR A 129 -3.30 -12.25 -17.34
CA TYR A 129 -1.89 -12.08 -16.99
C TYR A 129 -1.11 -11.60 -18.23
N GLY A 130 -0.31 -10.54 -18.10
CA GLY A 130 0.52 -10.05 -19.18
C GLY A 130 1.15 -8.69 -18.91
N THR A 131 1.90 -8.19 -19.89
CA THR A 131 2.61 -6.91 -19.78
C THR A 131 1.74 -5.77 -20.33
N LEU A 132 1.56 -4.71 -19.53
CA LEU A 132 0.86 -3.49 -19.92
C LEU A 132 1.67 -2.29 -19.43
N ASN A 133 1.88 -1.26 -20.26
CA ASN A 133 2.61 -0.05 -19.86
C ASN A 133 3.97 -0.30 -19.18
N GLY A 134 4.72 -1.33 -19.60
CA GLY A 134 6.05 -1.67 -19.07
C GLY A 134 6.06 -2.33 -17.68
N MET A 135 4.92 -2.86 -17.23
CA MET A 135 4.79 -3.62 -15.98
C MET A 135 4.09 -4.96 -16.23
N ASP A 136 4.48 -5.98 -15.47
CA ASP A 136 3.78 -7.25 -15.41
C ASP A 136 2.52 -7.07 -14.58
N VAL A 137 1.37 -7.42 -15.15
CA VAL A 137 0.04 -7.22 -14.56
C VAL A 137 -0.68 -8.56 -14.44
N ASN A 138 -1.24 -8.81 -13.26
CA ASN A 138 -2.15 -9.92 -13.01
C ASN A 138 -3.50 -9.37 -12.51
N VAL A 139 -4.54 -9.46 -13.33
CA VAL A 139 -5.89 -9.00 -12.99
C VAL A 139 -6.57 -10.05 -12.12
N LEU A 140 -6.86 -9.67 -10.88
CA LEU A 140 -7.46 -10.54 -9.87
C LEU A 140 -8.96 -10.72 -10.11
N TYR A 141 -9.64 -9.62 -10.42
CA TYR A 141 -11.06 -9.61 -10.77
C TYR A 141 -11.44 -8.31 -11.48
N ALA A 142 -12.57 -8.35 -12.18
CA ALA A 142 -13.23 -7.18 -12.75
C ALA A 142 -14.75 -7.39 -12.78
N ASN A 143 -15.51 -6.34 -12.46
CA ASN A 143 -16.96 -6.29 -12.50
C ASN A 143 -17.42 -4.88 -12.93
N GLU A 144 -18.72 -4.73 -13.17
CA GLU A 144 -19.30 -3.53 -13.79
C GLU A 144 -19.85 -2.51 -12.77
N SER A 145 -19.65 -2.74 -11.47
CA SER A 145 -20.17 -1.85 -10.41
C SER A 145 -19.58 -0.45 -10.55
N ARG A 146 -20.41 0.56 -10.30
CA ARG A 146 -20.00 1.98 -10.30
C ARG A 146 -20.59 2.67 -9.09
N VAL A 147 -19.86 3.66 -8.57
CA VAL A 147 -20.30 4.50 -7.46
C VAL A 147 -20.14 5.97 -7.81
N LYS A 148 -20.77 6.86 -7.04
CA LYS A 148 -20.49 8.29 -7.10
C LYS A 148 -19.45 8.68 -6.06
N VAL A 149 -18.62 9.67 -6.40
CA VAL A 149 -17.66 10.27 -5.46
C VAL A 149 -18.13 11.67 -5.10
N LYS A 150 -18.08 12.01 -3.82
CA LYS A 150 -18.38 13.35 -3.34
C LYS A 150 -17.08 14.15 -3.22
N ILE A 151 -17.04 15.32 -3.84
CA ILE A 151 -16.03 16.35 -3.60
C ILE A 151 -16.62 17.34 -2.60
N CYS A 152 -16.13 17.28 -1.38
CA CYS A 152 -16.62 18.05 -0.24
C CYS A 152 -15.68 19.21 0.09
N GLY A 153 -16.23 20.32 0.58
CA GLY A 153 -15.45 21.48 1.01
C GLY A 153 -15.03 22.40 -0.13
N ASN A 154 -14.06 23.28 0.14
CA ASN A 154 -13.64 24.30 -0.82
C ASN A 154 -12.11 24.32 -0.97
N ILE A 155 -11.61 23.51 -1.92
CA ILE A 155 -10.18 23.40 -2.19
C ILE A 155 -9.52 24.72 -2.59
N ASP A 156 -10.25 25.70 -3.13
CA ASP A 156 -9.64 26.96 -3.60
C ASP A 156 -9.01 27.75 -2.46
N LYS A 157 -9.53 27.61 -1.23
CA LYS A 157 -9.02 28.30 -0.03
C LYS A 157 -7.63 27.84 0.42
N ILE A 158 -7.09 26.77 -0.18
CA ILE A 158 -5.69 26.39 0.03
C ILE A 158 -4.70 27.37 -0.62
N SER A 159 -5.15 28.16 -1.60
CA SER A 159 -4.29 29.09 -2.33
C SER A 159 -3.92 30.36 -1.55
N ASP A 160 -4.77 30.75 -0.63
CA ASP A 160 -4.63 31.94 0.22
C ASP A 160 -4.71 31.61 1.72
N PHE A 161 -4.73 30.31 2.06
CA PHE A 161 -4.86 29.79 3.41
C PHE A 161 -6.10 30.38 4.10
N SER A 162 -7.20 30.63 3.41
CA SER A 162 -8.35 31.36 3.97
C SER A 162 -9.40 30.48 4.68
N TYR A 163 -9.01 29.29 5.15
CA TYR A 163 -9.96 28.44 5.87
C TYR A 163 -10.31 29.01 7.25
N THR A 164 -11.57 28.81 7.61
CA THR A 164 -12.17 29.18 8.88
C THR A 164 -12.93 27.98 9.45
N VAL A 165 -13.40 28.09 10.69
CA VAL A 165 -14.20 27.05 11.32
C VAL A 165 -15.51 26.75 10.57
N ASP A 166 -16.03 27.72 9.81
CA ASP A 166 -17.25 27.56 8.99
C ASP A 166 -17.00 26.72 7.73
N ASP A 167 -15.73 26.52 7.35
CA ASP A 167 -15.32 25.68 6.22
C ASP A 167 -15.07 24.22 6.62
N ALA A 168 -15.39 23.84 7.86
CA ALA A 168 -15.19 22.48 8.34
C ALA A 168 -16.40 21.59 8.05
N GLY A 169 -16.12 20.37 7.60
CA GLY A 169 -17.05 19.24 7.64
C GLY A 169 -16.50 18.12 8.51
N VAL A 170 -17.35 17.16 8.85
CA VAL A 170 -16.94 15.96 9.60
C VAL A 170 -17.36 14.72 8.83
N LEU A 171 -16.47 13.73 8.76
CA LEU A 171 -16.75 12.42 8.21
C LEU A 171 -16.22 11.31 9.13
N SER A 172 -16.86 10.14 9.08
CA SER A 172 -16.40 8.96 9.81
C SER A 172 -15.54 8.06 8.92
N ALA A 173 -14.40 7.59 9.40
CA ALA A 173 -13.52 6.65 8.70
C ALA A 173 -14.02 5.21 8.88
N SER A 174 -15.11 4.85 8.20
CA SER A 174 -15.67 3.49 8.26
C SER A 174 -14.94 2.51 7.33
N ALA A 175 -15.11 1.21 7.56
CA ALA A 175 -14.48 0.16 6.75
C ALA A 175 -14.86 0.20 5.25
N GLY A 176 -16.07 0.67 4.93
CA GLY A 176 -16.55 0.78 3.55
C GLY A 176 -16.21 2.11 2.87
N ARG A 177 -15.58 3.05 3.57
CA ARG A 177 -15.38 4.41 3.07
C ARG A 177 -13.91 4.68 2.75
N VAL A 178 -13.68 5.26 1.58
CA VAL A 178 -12.39 5.88 1.23
C VAL A 178 -12.55 7.39 1.27
N ALA A 179 -11.64 8.08 1.93
CA ALA A 179 -11.58 9.54 1.94
C ALA A 179 -10.14 10.04 2.00
N PHE A 180 -9.87 11.18 1.38
CA PHE A 180 -8.57 11.87 1.47
C PHE A 180 -8.75 13.35 1.16
N GLY A 181 -7.80 14.17 1.60
CA GLY A 181 -7.83 15.62 1.44
C GLY A 181 -7.14 16.32 2.60
N LEU A 182 -7.65 17.48 3.00
CA LEU A 182 -7.08 18.31 4.08
C LEU A 182 -7.97 18.28 5.32
N GLY A 183 -7.40 17.97 6.47
CA GLY A 183 -8.14 17.77 7.71
C GLY A 183 -7.30 17.33 8.90
N SER A 184 -7.97 16.96 9.99
CA SER A 184 -7.35 16.52 11.24
C SER A 184 -8.23 15.48 11.95
N LEU A 185 -7.59 14.58 12.71
CA LEU A 185 -8.25 13.51 13.48
C LEU A 185 -8.64 13.97 14.88
N GLY A 186 -9.84 13.58 15.32
CA GLY A 186 -10.21 13.54 16.75
C GLY A 186 -10.21 14.87 17.51
N ALA A 187 -10.20 16.01 16.80
CA ALA A 187 -10.17 17.34 17.38
C ALA A 187 -11.51 18.07 17.18
N ASP A 188 -11.86 18.97 18.10
CA ASP A 188 -12.92 19.95 17.85
C ASP A 188 -12.54 20.84 16.65
N ILE A 189 -13.52 21.50 16.03
CA ILE A 189 -13.31 22.21 14.76
C ILE A 189 -12.22 23.29 14.86
N ALA A 190 -12.13 24.01 15.98
CA ALA A 190 -11.13 25.07 16.14
C ALA A 190 -9.72 24.46 16.25
N SER A 191 -9.56 23.43 17.07
CA SER A 191 -8.30 22.69 17.19
C SER A 191 -7.92 21.97 15.87
N ALA A 192 -8.91 21.47 15.14
CA ALA A 192 -8.69 20.82 13.84
C ALA A 192 -8.15 21.80 12.79
N LEU A 193 -8.64 23.04 12.78
CA LEU A 193 -8.17 24.08 11.87
C LEU A 193 -6.70 24.44 12.10
N GLU A 194 -6.29 24.56 13.36
CA GLU A 194 -4.90 24.86 13.76
C GLU A 194 -3.91 23.72 13.49
N ARG A 195 -4.39 22.54 13.11
CA ARG A 195 -3.57 21.34 12.88
C ARG A 195 -3.85 20.68 11.53
N ALA A 196 -4.69 21.28 10.70
CA ALA A 196 -5.17 20.70 9.47
C ALA A 196 -4.01 20.40 8.51
N GLY A 197 -3.93 19.17 8.03
CA GLY A 197 -2.93 18.76 7.07
C GLY A 197 -3.42 17.60 6.22
N GLU A 198 -2.51 16.98 5.48
CA GLU A 198 -2.87 15.92 4.53
C GLU A 198 -3.42 14.71 5.29
N PHE A 199 -4.57 14.21 4.88
CA PHE A 199 -5.16 13.00 5.47
C PHE A 199 -5.53 11.96 4.43
N ILE A 200 -5.59 10.71 4.88
CA ILE A 200 -6.06 9.55 4.13
C ILE A 200 -6.85 8.64 5.07
N SER A 201 -7.93 8.08 4.55
CA SER A 201 -8.78 7.10 5.22
C SER A 201 -9.15 5.99 4.24
N VAL A 202 -8.83 4.74 4.58
CA VAL A 202 -9.09 3.55 3.76
C VAL A 202 -9.37 2.37 4.68
N CYS A 203 -10.43 1.61 4.42
CA CYS A 203 -10.75 0.38 5.15
C CYS A 203 -10.77 0.53 6.68
N GLY A 204 -11.26 1.67 7.18
CA GLY A 204 -11.34 1.95 8.61
C GLY A 204 -10.03 2.42 9.26
N PHE A 205 -8.91 2.40 8.54
CA PHE A 205 -7.69 3.10 8.92
C PHE A 205 -7.83 4.57 8.52
N ALA A 206 -7.40 5.48 9.39
CA ALA A 206 -7.30 6.90 9.11
C ALA A 206 -5.98 7.46 9.65
N ALA A 207 -5.33 8.31 8.87
CA ALA A 207 -4.14 9.04 9.27
C ALA A 207 -4.16 10.46 8.73
N SER A 208 -3.61 11.41 9.49
CA SER A 208 -3.39 12.79 9.08
C SER A 208 -1.98 13.22 9.46
N MET A 209 -1.31 13.98 8.59
CA MET A 209 -0.03 14.64 8.89
C MET A 209 -0.32 16.05 9.39
N PRO A 210 -0.22 16.34 10.71
CA PRO A 210 -0.56 17.66 11.24
C PRO A 210 0.42 18.74 10.78
N SER A 211 -0.09 19.93 10.51
CA SER A 211 0.69 21.09 10.07
C SER A 211 1.30 21.91 11.22
N ASP A 212 1.21 21.42 12.46
CA ASP A 212 1.56 22.12 13.70
C ASP A 212 3.05 21.97 14.11
N GLY A 213 3.85 21.32 13.26
CA GLY A 213 5.26 21.06 13.51
C GLY A 213 5.55 19.80 14.34
N SER A 214 4.55 18.97 14.65
CA SER A 214 4.72 17.67 15.32
C SER A 214 5.59 16.67 14.55
N LYS A 215 5.74 16.84 13.23
CA LYS A 215 6.58 16.03 12.31
C LYS A 215 6.25 14.54 12.28
N LYS A 216 5.12 14.12 12.85
CA LYS A 216 4.66 12.73 12.86
C LYS A 216 3.17 12.68 12.56
N PRO A 217 2.69 11.67 11.82
CA PRO A 217 1.26 11.50 11.61
C PRO A 217 0.51 11.14 12.90
N ASP A 218 -0.68 11.71 13.04
CA ASP A 218 -1.72 11.16 13.90
C ASP A 218 -2.46 10.06 13.14
N TYR A 219 -2.83 8.96 13.79
CA TYR A 219 -3.57 7.87 13.16
C TYR A 219 -4.52 7.17 14.12
N MET A 220 -5.61 6.63 13.57
CA MET A 220 -6.65 5.90 14.29
C MET A 220 -7.19 4.76 13.43
N ILE A 221 -7.71 3.72 14.06
CA ILE A 221 -8.25 2.53 13.38
C ILE A 221 -9.63 2.21 13.95
N ALA A 222 -10.57 1.91 13.07
CA ALA A 222 -11.89 1.42 13.45
C ALA A 222 -11.79 0.01 14.05
N GLY A 223 -12.43 -0.22 15.19
CA GLY A 223 -12.39 -1.51 15.88
C GLY A 223 -13.19 -1.49 17.19
N GLY A 224 -13.74 -2.63 17.61
CA GLY A 224 -14.47 -2.73 18.88
C GLY A 224 -15.67 -1.79 19.03
N GLY A 225 -16.31 -1.42 17.91
CA GLY A 225 -17.42 -0.45 17.87
C GLY A 225 -16.98 1.02 17.73
N PHE A 226 -15.69 1.32 17.84
CA PHE A 226 -15.15 2.65 17.59
C PHE A 226 -14.96 2.90 16.08
N VAL A 227 -15.34 4.08 15.59
CA VAL A 227 -15.10 4.56 14.23
C VAL A 227 -14.45 5.94 14.32
N PRO A 228 -13.24 6.16 13.76
CA PRO A 228 -12.59 7.47 13.80
C PRO A 228 -13.40 8.55 13.10
N GLU A 229 -13.33 9.78 13.60
CA GLU A 229 -13.87 10.96 12.94
C GLU A 229 -12.74 11.86 12.44
N ILE A 230 -12.93 12.41 11.24
CA ILE A 230 -12.04 13.37 10.60
C ILE A 230 -12.80 14.66 10.38
N THR A 231 -12.27 15.76 10.91
CA THR A 231 -12.69 17.10 10.54
C THR A 231 -11.92 17.50 9.28
N TYR A 232 -12.62 17.78 8.18
CA TYR A 232 -12.02 18.09 6.88
C TYR A 232 -12.40 19.50 6.41
N PHE A 233 -11.53 20.10 5.59
CA PHE A 233 -11.72 21.40 4.95
C PHE A 233 -11.95 21.27 3.44
N TYR A 234 -11.33 20.24 2.84
CA TYR A 234 -11.77 19.65 1.59
C TYR A 234 -11.51 18.15 1.59
N SER A 235 -12.30 17.38 0.84
CA SER A 235 -12.08 15.95 0.70
C SER A 235 -12.74 15.37 -0.54
N ALA A 236 -12.14 14.34 -1.12
CA ALA A 236 -12.87 13.37 -1.93
C ALA A 236 -13.35 12.23 -1.01
N VAL A 237 -14.64 11.88 -1.07
CA VAL A 237 -15.27 10.86 -0.22
C VAL A 237 -16.05 9.86 -1.07
N CYS A 238 -15.87 8.58 -0.81
CA CYS A 238 -16.50 7.48 -1.55
C CYS A 238 -16.94 6.36 -0.63
N GLU A 239 -18.22 5.96 -0.71
CA GLU A 239 -18.67 4.65 -0.22
C GLU A 239 -18.21 3.60 -1.23
N CYS A 240 -17.10 2.96 -0.92
CA CYS A 240 -16.27 2.28 -1.88
C CYS A 240 -16.78 0.87 -2.17
N VAL A 241 -16.95 0.57 -3.46
CA VAL A 241 -17.17 -0.79 -3.96
C VAL A 241 -16.12 -1.07 -5.03
N TYR A 242 -15.16 -1.92 -4.72
CA TYR A 242 -14.08 -2.23 -5.64
C TYR A 242 -14.58 -3.06 -6.82
N SER A 243 -14.52 -2.44 -7.99
CA SER A 243 -14.98 -2.98 -9.27
C SER A 243 -13.91 -3.80 -9.99
N ALA A 244 -12.64 -3.58 -9.71
CA ALA A 244 -11.55 -4.37 -10.29
C ALA A 244 -10.32 -4.32 -9.37
N ALA A 245 -9.42 -5.29 -9.53
CA ALA A 245 -8.11 -5.25 -8.89
C ALA A 245 -7.05 -5.94 -9.74
N PHE A 246 -5.82 -5.48 -9.63
CA PHE A 246 -4.67 -6.12 -10.26
C PHE A 246 -3.42 -5.99 -9.38
N THR A 247 -2.54 -6.98 -9.45
CA THR A 247 -1.17 -6.85 -8.95
C THR A 247 -0.27 -6.37 -10.08
N PHE A 248 0.76 -5.61 -9.74
CA PHE A 248 1.77 -5.17 -10.70
C PHE A 248 3.18 -5.35 -10.14
N LYS A 249 4.14 -5.58 -11.04
CA LYS A 249 5.57 -5.54 -10.76
C LYS A 249 6.29 -4.98 -11.98
N SER A 250 7.44 -4.37 -11.77
CA SER A 250 8.29 -3.98 -12.90
C SER A 250 8.66 -5.17 -13.79
N GLU A 251 8.49 -5.02 -15.10
CA GLU A 251 8.90 -6.01 -16.11
C GLU A 251 10.43 -6.14 -16.18
N LYS A 252 11.15 -5.02 -15.95
CA LYS A 252 12.61 -4.99 -15.96
C LYS A 252 13.11 -5.08 -14.52
N SER A 253 13.83 -6.15 -14.22
CA SER A 253 14.45 -6.35 -12.89
C SER A 253 15.20 -5.08 -12.44
N GLY A 254 14.74 -4.49 -11.34
CA GLY A 254 15.34 -3.29 -10.73
C GLY A 254 14.88 -1.95 -11.30
N ALA A 255 14.07 -1.91 -12.36
CA ALA A 255 13.50 -0.65 -12.84
C ALA A 255 12.23 -0.28 -12.05
N PRO A 256 12.03 0.99 -11.68
CA PRO A 256 10.78 1.42 -11.04
C PRO A 256 9.59 1.46 -12.02
N VAL A 257 8.39 1.41 -11.45
CA VAL A 257 7.10 1.61 -12.13
C VAL A 257 6.50 2.94 -11.68
N LYS A 258 6.24 3.83 -12.63
CA LYS A 258 5.67 5.16 -12.38
C LYS A 258 4.21 5.11 -11.96
N LEU A 259 3.80 5.98 -11.02
CA LEU A 259 2.40 6.13 -10.62
C LEU A 259 1.51 6.41 -11.83
N SER A 260 1.93 7.29 -12.74
CA SER A 260 1.17 7.61 -13.95
C SER A 260 0.93 6.38 -14.84
N ASP A 261 1.87 5.46 -14.95
CA ASP A 261 1.71 4.23 -15.73
C ASP A 261 0.79 3.22 -15.02
N ILE A 262 0.85 3.15 -13.68
CA ILE A 262 -0.09 2.33 -12.89
C ILE A 262 -1.52 2.85 -13.06
N VAL A 263 -1.71 4.17 -13.03
CA VAL A 263 -3.01 4.81 -13.23
C VAL A 263 -3.54 4.59 -14.65
N LYS A 264 -2.69 4.71 -15.70
CA LYS A 264 -3.06 4.34 -17.08
C LYS A 264 -3.51 2.89 -17.18
N THR A 265 -2.77 1.97 -16.55
CA THR A 265 -3.13 0.55 -16.48
C THR A 265 -4.48 0.36 -15.78
N ALA A 266 -4.73 1.07 -14.68
CA ALA A 266 -6.00 1.01 -13.96
C ALA A 266 -7.19 1.46 -14.81
N HIS A 267 -7.04 2.52 -15.61
CA HIS A 267 -8.08 2.91 -16.59
C HIS A 267 -8.30 1.83 -17.66
N GLY A 268 -7.23 1.20 -18.17
CA GLY A 268 -7.34 0.11 -19.14
C GLY A 268 -8.03 -1.14 -18.57
N VAL A 269 -7.67 -1.56 -17.36
CA VAL A 269 -8.26 -2.72 -16.66
C VAL A 269 -9.73 -2.48 -16.34
N SER A 270 -10.08 -1.28 -15.86
CA SER A 270 -11.45 -0.93 -15.51
C SER A 270 -12.31 -0.50 -16.70
N LYS A 271 -11.70 -0.16 -17.84
CA LYS A 271 -12.38 0.40 -19.03
C LYS A 271 -13.31 1.57 -18.66
N CYS A 272 -12.84 2.44 -17.78
CA CYS A 272 -13.61 3.56 -17.24
C CYS A 272 -12.76 4.82 -17.18
N ASP A 273 -13.31 5.93 -17.69
CA ASP A 273 -12.58 7.19 -17.74
C ASP A 273 -12.37 7.79 -16.35
N ASN A 274 -13.30 7.62 -15.43
CA ASN A 274 -13.20 8.13 -14.05
C ASN A 274 -13.09 6.97 -13.08
N ILE A 275 -12.05 6.98 -12.25
CA ILE A 275 -11.79 5.92 -11.27
C ILE A 275 -11.31 6.48 -9.94
N LEU A 276 -11.61 5.77 -8.87
CA LEU A 276 -10.92 5.87 -7.59
C LEU A 276 -9.98 4.67 -7.47
N ILE A 277 -8.77 4.92 -7.00
CA ILE A 277 -7.73 3.93 -6.78
C ILE A 277 -7.44 3.86 -5.27
N THR A 278 -7.38 2.64 -4.76
CA THR A 278 -6.61 2.31 -3.56
C THR A 278 -5.42 1.49 -4.01
N LEU A 279 -4.22 1.82 -3.56
CA LEU A 279 -3.00 1.14 -3.97
C LEU A 279 -2.11 0.90 -2.76
N ILE A 280 -1.56 -0.30 -2.64
CA ILE A 280 -0.51 -0.60 -1.68
C ILE A 280 0.66 -1.21 -2.42
N GLY A 281 1.83 -0.60 -2.29
CA GLY A 281 3.04 -1.06 -2.98
C GLY A 281 4.32 -0.66 -2.26
N GLU A 282 5.40 -1.36 -2.60
CA GLU A 282 6.74 -1.00 -2.20
C GLU A 282 7.23 0.17 -3.04
N THR A 283 7.65 1.25 -2.39
CA THR A 283 8.10 2.49 -3.05
C THR A 283 9.53 2.35 -3.55
N ALA A 284 9.76 2.70 -4.82
CA ALA A 284 11.11 2.98 -5.32
C ALA A 284 11.55 4.40 -4.92
N GLY A 285 10.59 5.32 -4.85
CA GLY A 285 10.77 6.66 -4.34
C GLY A 285 9.42 7.40 -4.38
N LEU A 286 9.14 8.21 -3.36
CA LEU A 286 7.90 8.94 -3.23
C LEU A 286 8.17 10.43 -3.37
N VAL A 287 7.35 11.09 -4.19
CA VAL A 287 7.39 12.53 -4.41
C VAL A 287 6.06 13.12 -3.95
N GLY A 288 6.12 14.05 -3.01
CA GLY A 288 4.93 14.55 -2.32
C GLY A 288 5.14 15.88 -1.62
N ALA A 289 4.02 16.43 -1.16
CA ALA A 289 3.94 17.62 -0.34
C ALA A 289 3.06 17.38 0.90
N SER A 290 3.31 18.14 1.96
CA SER A 290 2.43 18.28 3.11
C SER A 290 2.49 19.70 3.64
N LEU A 291 1.49 20.13 4.42
CA LEU A 291 1.53 21.43 5.05
C LEU A 291 2.59 21.49 6.16
N ALA A 292 3.34 22.58 6.18
CA ALA A 292 4.26 22.95 7.25
C ALA A 292 3.67 24.00 8.21
N ALA A 293 2.49 24.54 7.87
CA ALA A 293 1.80 25.55 8.65
C ALA A 293 0.28 25.40 8.49
N PRO A 294 -0.52 25.78 9.52
CA PRO A 294 -1.97 25.68 9.45
C PRO A 294 -2.55 26.54 8.32
N PRO A 295 -3.60 26.07 7.64
CA PRO A 295 -4.16 26.70 6.45
C PRO A 295 -5.13 27.84 6.80
N VAL A 296 -4.73 28.73 7.71
CA VAL A 296 -5.48 29.91 8.19
C VAL A 296 -4.88 31.21 7.69
N SER A 297 -5.73 32.22 7.48
CA SER A 297 -5.36 33.38 6.69
C SER A 297 -4.24 34.15 7.36
N ARG A 298 -3.17 34.38 6.61
CA ARG A 298 -2.05 35.26 6.99
C ARG A 298 -2.10 36.50 6.09
N PRO A 299 -1.61 37.66 6.56
CA PRO A 299 -1.73 38.91 5.80
C PRO A 299 -1.17 38.80 4.37
N ALA A 300 -2.01 39.08 3.37
CA ALA A 300 -1.73 39.48 1.97
C ALA A 300 -0.55 38.83 1.21
N GLU A 301 -0.24 37.56 1.45
CA GLU A 301 0.83 36.85 0.73
C GLU A 301 0.28 35.56 0.08
N CYS A 302 0.64 35.32 -1.19
CA CYS A 302 0.23 34.12 -1.91
C CYS A 302 0.90 32.90 -1.30
N ALA A 303 0.13 31.89 -0.88
CA ALA A 303 0.67 30.74 -0.15
C ALA A 303 1.70 29.93 -0.95
N PHE A 304 1.61 30.00 -2.29
CA PHE A 304 2.45 29.26 -3.23
C PHE A 304 3.62 30.07 -3.81
N GLU A 305 3.80 31.34 -3.40
CA GLU A 305 4.92 32.17 -3.85
C GLU A 305 6.07 32.16 -2.84
N PHE A 306 7.30 32.45 -3.31
CA PHE A 306 8.45 32.60 -2.42
C PHE A 306 8.38 33.96 -1.70
N PRO A 307 8.66 34.03 -0.38
CA PRO A 307 9.18 32.96 0.50
C PRO A 307 8.13 32.04 1.14
N GLN A 308 6.84 32.36 1.05
CA GLN A 308 5.75 31.66 1.76
C GLN A 308 5.69 30.17 1.45
N LEU A 309 5.95 29.77 0.20
CA LEU A 309 6.01 28.37 -0.23
C LEU A 309 6.90 27.52 0.69
N ARG A 310 8.05 28.06 1.11
CA ARG A 310 9.01 27.36 1.98
C ARG A 310 8.48 27.19 3.40
N ASP A 311 7.74 28.17 3.89
CA ASP A 311 7.27 28.21 5.27
C ASP A 311 5.91 27.50 5.41
N ASN A 312 5.16 27.36 4.31
CA ASN A 312 3.84 26.76 4.26
C ASN A 312 3.83 25.29 3.88
N PHE A 313 4.83 24.80 3.15
CA PHE A 313 4.86 23.43 2.62
C PHE A 313 6.17 22.71 2.90
N ASN A 314 6.07 21.45 3.29
CA ASN A 314 7.16 20.49 3.22
C ASN A 314 7.04 19.75 1.88
N ILE A 315 8.02 19.94 0.99
CA ILE A 315 8.05 19.32 -0.34
C ILE A 315 9.29 18.43 -0.44
N THR A 316 9.14 17.21 -0.95
CA THR A 316 10.26 16.31 -1.22
C THR A 316 11.13 16.90 -2.33
N ALA A 317 12.37 17.28 -2.00
CA ALA A 317 13.33 17.81 -2.99
C ALA A 317 13.92 16.72 -3.89
N GLU A 318 13.95 15.48 -3.40
CA GLU A 318 14.34 14.25 -4.10
C GLU A 318 13.35 13.13 -3.71
N PRO A 319 13.20 12.07 -4.52
CA PRO A 319 12.35 10.94 -4.16
C PRO A 319 12.73 10.37 -2.78
N ALA A 320 11.75 10.34 -1.87
CA ALA A 320 11.93 9.92 -0.49
C ALA A 320 11.37 8.50 -0.24
N TYR A 321 11.66 7.93 0.93
CA TYR A 321 11.08 6.67 1.39
C TYR A 321 11.29 5.47 0.44
N THR A 322 12.45 5.34 -0.19
CA THR A 322 12.79 4.13 -0.95
C THR A 322 12.72 2.88 -0.06
N GLY A 323 12.11 1.80 -0.57
CA GLY A 323 11.98 0.52 0.12
C GLY A 323 10.92 0.48 1.23
N HIS A 324 10.09 1.53 1.36
CA HIS A 324 8.96 1.56 2.29
C HIS A 324 7.69 1.00 1.64
N MET A 325 6.63 0.83 2.41
CA MET A 325 5.29 0.60 1.88
C MET A 325 4.52 1.90 1.83
N ALA A 326 3.81 2.17 0.73
CA ALA A 326 2.85 3.27 0.67
C ALA A 326 1.43 2.74 0.46
N LEU A 327 0.51 3.16 1.33
CA LEU A 327 -0.93 3.07 1.13
C LEU A 327 -1.39 4.36 0.46
N CYS A 328 -1.78 4.28 -0.81
CA CYS A 328 -2.27 5.40 -1.59
C CYS A 328 -3.79 5.32 -1.79
N ALA A 329 -4.44 6.48 -1.79
CA ALA A 329 -5.80 6.65 -2.24
C ALA A 329 -5.88 7.87 -3.15
N GLY A 330 -6.60 7.76 -4.25
CA GLY A 330 -6.75 8.88 -5.17
C GLY A 330 -7.88 8.72 -6.16
N VAL A 331 -8.23 9.82 -6.80
CA VAL A 331 -9.17 9.84 -7.93
C VAL A 331 -8.41 10.22 -9.18
N SER A 332 -8.81 9.65 -10.32
CA SER A 332 -8.21 9.96 -11.61
C SER A 332 -9.24 9.96 -12.73
N SER A 333 -8.99 10.82 -13.73
CA SER A 333 -9.71 10.87 -15.00
C SER A 333 -8.76 10.74 -16.18
N ALA A 334 -9.04 9.81 -17.08
CA ALA A 334 -8.31 9.60 -18.33
C ALA A 334 -8.66 10.64 -19.41
N ALA A 335 -9.82 11.29 -19.32
CA ALA A 335 -10.35 12.22 -20.32
C ALA A 335 -10.19 13.70 -19.92
N GLY A 336 -9.29 14.00 -18.98
CA GLY A 336 -9.21 15.31 -18.35
C GLY A 336 -10.20 15.48 -17.20
N ALA A 337 -10.02 16.53 -16.39
CA ALA A 337 -10.79 16.71 -15.17
C ALA A 337 -12.27 17.02 -15.49
N PRO A 338 -13.24 16.21 -15.00
CA PRO A 338 -14.66 16.50 -15.19
C PRO A 338 -15.06 17.81 -14.52
N PRO A 339 -16.09 18.54 -14.99
CA PRO A 339 -16.47 19.84 -14.44
C PRO A 339 -16.63 19.86 -12.91
N ASP A 340 -17.31 18.84 -12.36
CA ASP A 340 -17.58 18.71 -10.93
C ASP A 340 -16.34 18.35 -10.08
N ALA A 341 -15.22 17.98 -10.71
CA ALA A 341 -13.94 17.68 -10.07
C ALA A 341 -12.78 18.53 -10.63
N ALA A 342 -13.06 19.53 -11.47
CA ALA A 342 -12.05 20.29 -12.22
C ALA A 342 -11.04 20.99 -11.31
N LYS A 343 -11.51 21.50 -10.17
CA LYS A 343 -10.66 22.16 -9.15
C LYS A 343 -9.88 21.15 -8.31
N PHE A 344 -10.33 19.90 -8.25
CA PHE A 344 -9.75 18.87 -7.39
C PHE A 344 -8.63 18.09 -8.08
N LEU A 345 -8.74 17.85 -9.39
CA LEU A 345 -7.78 17.08 -10.17
C LEU A 345 -6.70 17.98 -10.80
N ARG A 346 -5.50 17.45 -10.95
CA ARG A 346 -4.39 18.09 -11.70
C ARG A 346 -3.81 17.10 -12.71
N PRO A 347 -3.23 17.56 -13.83
CA PRO A 347 -2.56 16.66 -14.77
C PRO A 347 -1.46 15.83 -14.08
N LEU A 348 -1.34 14.54 -14.42
CA LEU A 348 -0.32 13.65 -13.85
C LEU A 348 1.02 13.70 -14.62
N ALA A 349 1.06 14.30 -15.81
CA ALA A 349 2.31 14.58 -16.52
C ALA A 349 2.18 15.88 -17.33
N ALA A 350 3.31 16.48 -17.71
CA ALA A 350 3.34 17.73 -18.47
C ALA A 350 2.54 17.59 -19.77
N GLY A 351 1.49 18.40 -19.93
CA GLY A 351 0.62 18.35 -21.11
C GLY A 351 -0.25 17.10 -21.22
N SER A 352 -0.31 16.25 -20.18
CA SER A 352 -1.14 15.04 -20.18
C SER A 352 -2.62 15.36 -19.94
N VAL A 353 -3.50 14.65 -20.67
CA VAL A 353 -4.94 14.63 -20.38
C VAL A 353 -5.28 13.77 -19.15
N LEU A 354 -4.40 12.84 -18.80
CA LEU A 354 -4.56 12.04 -17.58
C LEU A 354 -4.37 12.95 -16.37
N SER A 355 -5.41 13.05 -15.56
CA SER A 355 -5.45 13.91 -14.38
C SER A 355 -5.79 13.11 -13.13
N GLY A 356 -5.33 13.56 -11.97
CA GLY A 356 -5.57 12.89 -10.71
C GLY A 356 -5.29 13.76 -9.49
N HIS A 357 -5.59 13.17 -8.33
CA HIS A 357 -5.29 13.71 -7.00
C HIS A 357 -5.12 12.51 -6.08
N PHE A 358 -3.95 12.38 -5.46
CA PHE A 358 -3.58 11.19 -4.68
C PHE A 358 -2.95 11.58 -3.35
N HIS A 359 -3.33 10.88 -2.29
CA HIS A 359 -2.68 10.94 -1.00
C HIS A 359 -2.01 9.60 -0.70
N ALA A 360 -0.97 9.61 0.12
CA ALA A 360 -0.28 8.39 0.55
C ALA A 360 0.09 8.44 2.03
N ALA A 361 -0.16 7.35 2.75
CA ALA A 361 0.45 7.07 4.05
C ALA A 361 1.64 6.12 3.86
N VAL A 362 2.79 6.44 4.47
CA VAL A 362 4.03 5.67 4.34
C VAL A 362 4.27 4.84 5.60
N PHE A 363 4.72 3.60 5.43
CA PHE A 363 5.01 2.65 6.49
C PHE A 363 6.35 1.96 6.25
N ASP A 364 6.94 1.45 7.32
CA ASP A 364 8.04 0.50 7.24
C ASP A 364 7.72 -0.66 6.28
N PHE A 365 8.76 -1.16 5.62
CA PHE A 365 8.65 -2.31 4.72
C PHE A 365 7.90 -3.46 5.39
N THR A 366 6.83 -3.94 4.76
CA THR A 366 6.02 -5.06 5.25
C THR A 366 5.78 -6.04 4.10
N PRO A 367 6.21 -7.30 4.20
CA PRO A 367 5.82 -8.32 3.24
C PRO A 367 4.30 -8.44 3.18
N LEU A 368 3.73 -8.33 1.98
CA LEU A 368 2.29 -8.41 1.75
C LEU A 368 1.90 -9.71 1.08
N LYS A 369 0.69 -10.18 1.39
CA LYS A 369 0.11 -11.38 0.79
C LYS A 369 0.00 -11.20 -0.73
N LYS A 370 0.43 -12.21 -1.50
CA LYS A 370 0.30 -12.22 -2.96
C LYS A 370 -1.17 -12.30 -3.38
N ASN A 371 -1.49 -11.66 -4.51
CA ASN A 371 -2.81 -11.73 -5.15
C ASN A 371 -3.96 -11.41 -4.17
N CYS A 372 -3.74 -10.45 -3.28
CA CYS A 372 -4.73 -10.08 -2.28
C CYS A 372 -5.91 -9.37 -2.94
N ALA A 373 -7.06 -10.04 -2.99
CA ALA A 373 -8.26 -9.48 -3.59
C ALA A 373 -8.90 -8.40 -2.71
N GLU A 374 -8.76 -8.51 -1.38
CA GLU A 374 -9.39 -7.60 -0.43
C GLU A 374 -8.36 -6.59 0.12
N PRO A 375 -8.55 -5.27 -0.06
CA PRO A 375 -7.60 -4.27 0.43
C PRO A 375 -7.52 -4.22 1.96
N ALA A 376 -8.62 -4.52 2.65
CA ALA A 376 -8.67 -4.51 4.12
C ALA A 376 -7.63 -5.45 4.77
N GLU A 377 -7.33 -6.60 4.12
CA GLU A 377 -6.30 -7.53 4.61
C GLU A 377 -4.89 -6.91 4.58
N LEU A 378 -4.55 -6.18 3.50
CA LEU A 378 -3.23 -5.55 3.40
C LEU A 378 -3.14 -4.29 4.26
N VAL A 379 -4.21 -3.50 4.37
CA VAL A 379 -4.27 -2.36 5.29
C VAL A 379 -4.05 -2.84 6.73
N ALA A 380 -4.69 -3.96 7.13
CA ALA A 380 -4.47 -4.58 8.44
C ALA A 380 -3.01 -4.96 8.68
N ALA A 381 -2.38 -5.60 7.70
CA ALA A 381 -0.98 -6.01 7.80
C ALA A 381 -0.01 -4.82 7.97
N LEU A 382 -0.28 -3.66 7.34
CA LEU A 382 0.56 -2.47 7.47
C LEU A 382 0.56 -1.93 8.91
N TYR A 383 -0.62 -1.74 9.50
CA TYR A 383 -0.70 -1.13 10.83
C TYR A 383 -0.46 -2.11 11.99
N GLU A 384 -0.58 -3.43 11.76
CA GLU A 384 -0.13 -4.44 12.74
C GLU A 384 1.38 -4.35 12.97
N LYS A 385 2.15 -3.96 11.94
CA LYS A 385 3.61 -3.90 12.01
C LYS A 385 4.14 -2.58 12.57
N GLY A 386 3.46 -1.45 12.30
CA GLY A 386 3.93 -0.15 12.75
C GLY A 386 2.97 1.00 12.47
N SER A 387 3.30 2.16 13.02
CA SER A 387 2.62 3.42 12.74
C SER A 387 3.06 4.01 11.41
N PRO A 388 2.20 4.79 10.71
CA PRO A 388 2.64 5.54 9.54
C PRO A 388 3.75 6.54 9.91
N GLU A 389 4.74 6.67 9.05
CA GLU A 389 5.86 7.62 9.20
C GLU A 389 5.54 9.00 8.62
N ALA A 390 4.70 9.04 7.58
CA ALA A 390 4.29 10.27 6.92
C ALA A 390 2.95 10.10 6.22
N VAL A 391 2.25 11.23 6.00
CA VAL A 391 1.13 11.32 5.06
C VAL A 391 1.40 12.47 4.09
N PHE A 392 1.29 12.20 2.79
CA PHE A 392 1.56 13.15 1.71
C PHE A 392 0.35 13.34 0.82
N HIS A 393 0.21 14.53 0.26
CA HIS A 393 -0.37 14.73 -1.06
C HIS A 393 0.72 14.42 -2.09
N LEU A 394 0.50 13.41 -2.94
CA LEU A 394 1.45 13.06 -3.99
C LEU A 394 1.44 14.12 -5.08
N ILE A 395 2.63 14.58 -5.45
CA ILE A 395 2.82 15.57 -6.51
C ILE A 395 3.76 15.00 -7.56
N ASN A 396 3.73 15.59 -8.74
CA ASN A 396 4.73 15.31 -9.75
C ASN A 396 5.48 16.60 -10.10
N ASP A 397 6.79 16.56 -9.92
CA ASP A 397 7.70 17.67 -10.11
C ASP A 397 8.44 17.52 -11.44
N TRP A 398 7.93 18.20 -12.47
CA TRP A 398 8.41 18.08 -13.85
C TRP A 398 9.39 19.17 -14.25
N ARG A 399 10.00 19.87 -13.28
CA ARG A 399 11.01 20.86 -13.59
C ARG A 399 12.15 20.18 -14.37
N GLU A 400 12.44 20.68 -15.57
CA GLU A 400 13.42 20.08 -16.50
C GLU A 400 14.81 19.94 -15.88
N THR A 401 15.14 20.84 -14.94
CA THR A 401 16.37 20.81 -14.16
C THR A 401 16.03 20.61 -12.69
N ASN A 402 16.56 19.53 -12.10
CA ASN A 402 16.42 19.18 -10.68
C ASN A 402 14.98 18.94 -10.18
N GLY A 403 14.02 18.62 -11.06
CA GLY A 403 12.71 18.15 -10.63
C GLY A 403 12.78 16.77 -9.97
N ALA A 404 12.06 16.57 -8.87
CA ALA A 404 12.04 15.30 -8.14
C ALA A 404 11.33 14.17 -8.92
N GLY A 405 10.59 14.48 -9.99
CA GLY A 405 9.88 13.49 -10.80
C GLY A 405 8.51 13.14 -10.23
N GLU A 406 8.08 11.89 -10.39
CA GLU A 406 6.82 11.38 -9.85
C GLU A 406 7.07 10.25 -8.85
N THR A 407 6.04 9.87 -8.09
CA THR A 407 6.12 8.70 -7.21
C THR A 407 6.26 7.42 -8.05
N GLU A 408 7.14 6.54 -7.60
CA GLU A 408 7.52 5.30 -8.27
C GLU A 408 7.48 4.11 -7.31
N PHE A 409 7.15 2.93 -7.84
CA PHE A 409 6.97 1.68 -7.10
C PHE A 409 7.80 0.54 -7.70
N ILE A 410 8.17 -0.43 -6.87
CA ILE A 410 8.77 -1.70 -7.33
C ILE A 410 7.69 -2.70 -7.75
N GLY A 411 6.60 -2.72 -6.99
CA GLY A 411 5.43 -3.56 -7.23
C GLY A 411 4.38 -3.35 -6.14
N GLY A 412 3.19 -3.89 -6.36
CA GLY A 412 2.08 -3.72 -5.43
C GLY A 412 0.76 -4.30 -5.93
N THR A 413 -0.30 -3.94 -5.23
CA THR A 413 -1.69 -4.25 -5.60
C THR A 413 -2.48 -2.95 -5.73
N CYS A 414 -3.26 -2.86 -6.80
CA CYS A 414 -4.13 -1.73 -7.12
C CYS A 414 -5.57 -2.22 -7.16
N TRP A 415 -6.43 -1.58 -6.37
CA TRP A 415 -7.87 -1.79 -6.37
C TRP A 415 -8.57 -0.57 -6.93
N ILE A 416 -9.56 -0.81 -7.78
CA ILE A 416 -10.19 0.19 -8.62
C ILE A 416 -11.68 0.21 -8.36
N THR A 417 -12.19 1.41 -8.13
CA THR A 417 -13.61 1.70 -8.03
C THR A 417 -14.00 2.59 -9.20
N ARG A 418 -14.85 2.10 -10.11
CA ARG A 418 -15.34 2.88 -11.25
C ARG A 418 -16.27 3.99 -10.76
N ILE A 419 -16.06 5.19 -11.27
CA ILE A 419 -16.85 6.37 -10.90
C ILE A 419 -17.92 6.60 -11.97
N ALA A 420 -19.19 6.65 -11.54
CA ALA A 420 -20.33 7.01 -12.38
C ALA A 420 -20.44 8.53 -12.58
N GLY A 421 -19.97 9.32 -11.60
CA GLY A 421 -19.96 10.78 -11.62
C GLY A 421 -19.48 11.34 -10.29
N TYR A 422 -19.25 12.64 -10.28
CA TYR A 422 -18.88 13.39 -9.08
C TYR A 422 -20.07 14.22 -8.58
N GLU A 423 -20.19 14.38 -7.27
CA GLU A 423 -21.14 15.26 -6.63
C GLU A 423 -20.36 16.30 -5.82
N THR A 424 -20.72 17.58 -5.90
CA THR A 424 -20.10 18.62 -5.10
C THR A 424 -20.95 18.95 -3.89
N ALA A 425 -20.32 19.12 -2.73
CA ALA A 425 -20.98 19.56 -1.51
C ALA A 425 -20.10 20.59 -0.77
N PRO A 426 -20.65 21.71 -0.30
CA PRO A 426 -19.90 22.61 0.56
C PRO A 426 -19.49 21.89 1.86
N ALA A 427 -18.43 22.35 2.50
CA ALA A 427 -18.17 21.97 3.88
C ALA A 427 -19.32 22.50 4.76
N GLY A 428 -19.77 21.69 5.71
CA GLY A 428 -20.98 21.95 6.52
C GLY A 428 -22.22 21.13 6.11
N GLY A 429 -22.22 20.48 4.95
CA GLY A 429 -23.24 19.49 4.58
C GLY A 429 -22.93 18.14 5.22
N GLY A 430 -23.25 17.97 6.51
CA GLY A 430 -22.98 16.73 7.25
C GLY A 430 -23.44 15.48 6.48
N ILE A 431 -22.52 14.55 6.24
CA ILE A 431 -22.84 13.23 5.68
C ILE A 431 -23.47 12.43 6.82
N ASN A 432 -24.81 12.49 6.94
CA ASN A 432 -25.67 11.73 7.85
C ASN A 432 -25.00 11.26 9.16
N ARG A 433 -25.17 12.02 10.25
CA ARG A 433 -25.32 11.40 11.57
C ARG A 433 -26.55 10.50 11.48
N GLN A 434 -26.36 9.19 11.32
CA GLN A 434 -27.43 8.26 11.70
C GLN A 434 -27.70 8.49 13.19
N PRO A 435 -28.95 8.75 13.61
CA PRO A 435 -29.24 8.89 15.03
C PRO A 435 -28.89 7.56 15.70
N SER A 436 -27.96 7.60 16.67
CA SER A 436 -27.76 6.49 17.59
C SER A 436 -29.10 6.21 18.24
N ALA A 437 -29.62 5.00 18.02
CA ALA A 437 -30.76 4.51 18.76
C ALA A 437 -30.30 4.26 20.21
N ASP A 438 -30.34 5.32 21.03
CA ASP A 438 -30.31 5.19 22.47
C ASP A 438 -31.59 4.46 22.88
N LYS A 439 -31.47 3.13 23.04
CA LYS A 439 -32.39 2.40 23.90
C LYS A 439 -32.06 2.80 25.33
N GLU A 440 -32.85 3.72 25.86
CA GLU A 440 -33.06 3.87 27.29
C GLU A 440 -33.31 2.47 27.89
N VAL A 441 -32.35 2.00 28.68
CA VAL A 441 -32.61 0.98 29.70
C VAL A 441 -32.94 1.76 30.96
N LYS A 442 -34.24 1.84 31.26
CA LYS A 442 -34.75 2.07 32.61
C LYS A 442 -35.05 0.74 33.28
#